data_AF-A0AAN7MYK2-F1
#
_entry.id   AF-A0AAN7MYK2-F1
#
_cell.length_a   1.000
_cell.length_b   1.000
_cell.length_c   1.000
_cell.angle_alpha   90.00
_cell.angle_beta   90.00
_cell.angle_gamma   90.00
#
_symmetry.space_group_name_H-M   'P 1'
#
loop_
_entity.id
_entity.type
_entity.pdbx_description
1 polymer ?
#
loop_
_entity_poly.entity_id
_entity_poly.type
_entity_poly.pdbx_seq_one_letter_code
_entity_poly.pdbx_strand_id
1 'polypeptide(L)'
;MEQILLEAMLRHVEDREVIRDSQHGFTKGKSCLTSLVAFYGGVTTSVDKGRATDAIYLDFCKAFDTSHPEDSGQWLNVQLETGDSGVSQKSILGPVEKDLGVLVNEKLDMSWQCALTAQKANCTLGCIKRSVASRSREVILPLSSALVRPHLEHCIQLWSPQHRKDMDLLERVQRRATKMIRGMQHLSYEDRLRELGLFNPEKRRLRRHLTAAFQSLKGAYKKDGDKLFSTACSNRTRGNGFKLKESRFRLERRKRFFTVRVVRHWNRLPREAVNAPSLETFPVRLDGALSNLI
;
A
#
# COMPACT_ATOMS: atom_id res chain seq x y z
N MET A 1 -6.27 11.45 30.68
CA MET A 1 -6.15 10.25 31.53
C MET A 1 -6.14 8.98 30.69
N GLU A 2 -7.15 8.78 29.82
CA GLU A 2 -7.23 7.62 28.91
C GLU A 2 -6.00 7.42 28.01
N GLN A 3 -5.46 8.49 27.42
CA GLN A 3 -4.26 8.37 26.57
C GLN A 3 -3.02 7.88 27.33
N ILE A 4 -2.89 8.26 28.61
CA ILE A 4 -1.77 7.83 29.47
C ILE A 4 -1.94 6.35 29.84
N LEU A 5 -3.17 5.94 30.17
CA LEU A 5 -3.52 4.53 30.42
C LEU A 5 -3.27 3.68 29.17
N LEU A 6 -3.73 4.13 28.00
CA LEU A 6 -3.50 3.45 26.73
C LEU A 6 -2.01 3.28 26.44
N GLU A 7 -1.21 4.33 26.62
CA GLU A 7 0.23 4.24 26.43
C GLU A 7 0.90 3.26 27.41
N ALA A 8 0.49 3.25 28.68
CA ALA A 8 1.03 2.33 29.67
C ALA A 8 0.64 0.87 29.36
N MET A 9 -0.61 0.63 28.96
CA MET A 9 -1.09 -0.69 28.56
C MET A 9 -0.41 -1.18 27.28
N LEU A 10 -0.25 -0.32 26.28
CA LEU A 10 0.46 -0.67 25.04
C LEU A 10 1.91 -1.06 25.32
N ARG A 11 2.63 -0.31 26.15
CA ARG A 11 4.00 -0.66 26.57
C ARG A 11 4.04 -2.03 27.25
N HIS A 12 3.11 -2.29 28.17
CA HIS A 12 3.05 -3.56 28.88
C HIS A 12 2.78 -4.76 27.95
N VAL A 13 1.86 -4.59 27.00
CA VAL A 13 1.51 -5.61 26.00
C VAL A 13 2.67 -5.86 25.03
N GLU A 14 3.41 -4.81 24.65
CA GLU A 14 4.62 -4.90 23.82
C GLU A 14 5.76 -5.60 24.57
N ASP A 15 6.04 -5.22 25.82
CA ASP A 15 7.13 -5.77 26.63
C ASP A 15 6.94 -7.26 26.97
N ARG A 16 5.68 -7.71 27.06
CA ARG A 16 5.33 -9.11 27.34
C ARG A 16 5.10 -9.96 26.09
N GLU A 17 5.36 -9.42 24.89
CA GLU A 17 5.18 -10.11 23.60
C GLU A 17 3.79 -10.75 23.43
N VAL A 18 2.75 -10.17 24.05
CA VAL A 18 1.38 -10.71 24.01
C VAL A 18 0.81 -10.62 22.59
N ILE A 19 1.25 -9.61 21.82
CA ILE A 19 0.90 -9.42 20.41
C ILE A 19 1.94 -10.11 19.53
N ARG A 20 1.49 -11.06 18.71
CA ARG A 20 2.36 -11.74 17.72
C ARG A 20 2.87 -10.76 16.65
N ASP A 21 4.08 -11.00 16.18
CA ASP A 21 4.70 -10.27 15.05
C ASP A 21 3.83 -10.20 13.79
N SER A 22 2.99 -11.21 13.54
CA SER A 22 2.09 -11.24 12.38
C SER A 22 0.89 -10.30 12.51
N GLN A 23 0.58 -9.80 13.71
CA GLN A 23 -0.52 -8.86 13.93
C GLN A 23 -0.14 -7.46 13.46
N HIS A 24 -1.04 -6.86 12.69
CA HIS A 24 -0.87 -5.52 12.10
C HIS A 24 -1.96 -4.53 12.50
N GLY A 25 -3.17 -5.01 12.77
CA GLY A 25 -4.28 -4.18 13.22
C GLY A 25 -3.95 -3.53 14.56
N PHE A 26 -4.26 -2.24 14.68
CA PHE A 26 -4.11 -1.45 15.91
C PHE A 26 -2.69 -1.46 16.53
N THR A 27 -1.66 -1.80 15.74
CA THR A 27 -0.27 -1.89 16.21
C THR A 27 0.54 -0.70 15.69
N LYS A 28 1.29 -0.03 16.56
CA LYS A 28 2.10 1.14 16.19
C LYS A 28 3.15 0.75 15.13
N GLY A 29 3.30 1.59 14.11
CA GLY A 29 4.25 1.34 13.01
C GLY A 29 3.82 0.29 11.98
N LYS A 30 2.66 -0.37 12.19
CA LYS A 30 2.03 -1.28 11.24
C LYS A 30 0.75 -0.66 10.67
N SER A 31 0.33 -1.15 9.50
CA SER A 31 -0.77 -0.62 8.72
C SER A 31 -1.42 -1.73 7.87
N CYS A 32 -2.57 -1.43 7.26
CA CYS A 32 -3.18 -2.33 6.27
C CYS A 32 -2.19 -2.67 5.14
N LEU A 33 -1.43 -1.67 4.67
CA LEU A 33 -0.44 -1.87 3.62
C LEU A 33 0.64 -2.88 4.03
N THR A 34 1.23 -2.73 5.22
CA THR A 34 2.28 -3.64 5.68
C THR A 34 1.75 -5.06 5.87
N SER A 35 0.50 -5.21 6.34
CA SER A 35 -0.18 -6.50 6.46
C SER A 35 -0.29 -7.19 5.10
N LEU A 36 -0.83 -6.46 4.10
CA LEU A 36 -0.97 -6.94 2.73
C LEU A 36 0.39 -7.29 2.09
N VAL A 37 1.40 -6.44 2.28
CA VAL A 37 2.74 -6.68 1.72
C VAL A 37 3.41 -7.91 2.35
N ALA A 38 3.27 -8.10 3.66
CA ALA A 38 3.81 -9.27 4.35
C ALA A 38 3.13 -10.56 3.87
N PHE A 39 1.79 -10.58 3.87
CA PHE A 39 1.00 -11.74 3.48
C PHE A 39 1.22 -12.12 2.01
N TYR A 40 0.96 -11.21 1.07
CA TYR A 40 1.14 -11.50 -0.36
C TYR A 40 2.60 -11.63 -0.76
N GLY A 41 3.53 -11.10 0.05
CA GLY A 41 4.96 -11.37 -0.09
C GLY A 41 5.26 -12.85 0.12
N GLY A 42 4.67 -13.47 1.15
CA GLY A 42 4.73 -14.90 1.42
C GLY A 42 4.05 -15.72 0.32
N VAL A 43 2.82 -15.38 -0.03
CA VAL A 43 2.04 -16.06 -1.09
C VAL A 43 2.79 -16.06 -2.42
N THR A 44 3.22 -14.89 -2.90
CA THR A 44 3.94 -14.79 -4.18
C THR A 44 5.27 -15.56 -4.17
N THR A 45 5.95 -15.63 -3.03
CA THR A 45 7.20 -16.40 -2.89
C THR A 45 6.94 -17.91 -2.88
N SER A 46 5.89 -18.36 -2.21
CA SER A 46 5.48 -19.77 -2.19
C SER A 46 5.10 -20.25 -3.58
N VAL A 47 4.27 -19.47 -4.29
CA VAL A 47 3.84 -19.73 -5.66
C VAL A 47 5.02 -19.73 -6.64
N ASP A 48 5.99 -18.81 -6.50
CA ASP A 48 7.21 -18.78 -7.33
C ASP A 48 8.08 -20.03 -7.16
N LYS A 49 8.03 -20.66 -5.98
CA LYS A 49 8.71 -21.93 -5.69
C LYS A 49 7.94 -23.16 -6.19
N GLY A 50 6.76 -22.98 -6.78
CA GLY A 50 5.92 -24.08 -7.28
C GLY A 50 5.18 -24.84 -6.17
N ARG A 51 5.00 -24.23 -5.00
CA ARG A 51 4.27 -24.85 -3.88
C ARG A 51 2.77 -24.60 -4.04
N ALA A 52 1.96 -25.62 -3.76
CA ALA A 52 0.53 -25.44 -3.53
C ALA A 52 0.35 -24.41 -2.39
N THR A 53 -0.50 -23.41 -2.62
CA THR A 53 -0.66 -22.28 -1.71
C THR A 53 -2.13 -21.92 -1.64
N ASP A 54 -2.72 -22.16 -0.47
CA ASP A 54 -4.11 -21.83 -0.16
C ASP A 54 -4.15 -20.71 0.88
N ALA A 55 -5.19 -19.88 0.81
CA ALA A 55 -5.42 -18.79 1.74
C ALA A 55 -6.79 -18.97 2.40
N ILE A 56 -6.81 -18.96 3.74
CA ILE A 56 -8.04 -19.06 4.53
C ILE A 56 -8.29 -17.69 5.15
N TYR A 57 -9.40 -17.07 4.78
CA TYR A 57 -9.86 -15.82 5.39
C TYR A 57 -10.89 -16.16 6.47
N LEU A 58 -10.66 -15.63 7.67
CA LEU A 58 -11.54 -15.78 8.82
C LEU A 58 -11.97 -14.38 9.26
N ASP A 59 -13.24 -14.24 9.62
CA ASP A 59 -13.80 -13.02 10.17
C ASP A 59 -14.75 -13.36 11.32
N PHE A 60 -14.80 -12.48 12.32
CA PHE A 60 -15.68 -12.64 13.47
C PHE A 60 -16.96 -11.85 13.25
N CYS A 61 -18.10 -12.51 13.35
CA CYS A 61 -19.39 -11.83 13.36
C CYS A 61 -19.48 -10.90 14.58
N LYS A 62 -19.59 -9.59 14.33
CA LYS A 62 -19.77 -8.56 15.37
C LYS A 62 -18.72 -8.63 16.49
N ALA A 63 -17.44 -8.68 16.12
CA ALA A 63 -16.31 -8.90 17.03
C ALA A 63 -16.32 -8.03 18.32
N PHE A 64 -16.77 -6.78 18.24
CA PHE A 64 -16.80 -5.85 19.37
C PHE A 64 -18.09 -5.91 20.20
N ASP A 65 -19.19 -6.43 19.65
CA ASP A 65 -20.45 -6.58 20.38
C ASP A 65 -20.46 -7.88 21.20
N THR A 66 -19.70 -8.89 20.74
CA THR A 66 -19.65 -10.24 21.32
C THR A 66 -18.54 -10.40 22.38
N SER A 67 -17.75 -9.37 22.67
CA SER A 67 -16.70 -9.46 23.70
C SER A 67 -17.32 -9.41 25.10
N HIS A 68 -17.41 -10.57 25.77
CA HIS A 68 -17.91 -10.66 27.14
C HIS A 68 -16.89 -10.09 28.15
N PRO A 69 -17.34 -9.29 29.15
CA PRO A 69 -16.46 -8.69 30.15
C PRO A 69 -15.69 -9.71 31.00
N GLU A 70 -16.31 -10.85 31.31
CA GLU A 70 -15.76 -11.86 32.24
C GLU A 70 -14.68 -12.76 31.60
N ASP A 71 -14.67 -12.90 30.27
CA ASP A 71 -13.69 -13.74 29.55
C ASP A 71 -12.42 -12.99 29.15
N SER A 72 -12.36 -11.67 29.40
CA SER A 72 -11.19 -10.84 29.09
C SER A 72 -9.90 -11.27 29.81
N GLY A 73 -10.02 -12.04 30.91
CA GLY A 73 -8.91 -12.67 31.63
C GLY A 73 -8.58 -14.12 31.21
N GLN A 74 -9.38 -14.76 30.35
CA GLN A 74 -9.29 -16.20 30.02
C GLN A 74 -8.84 -16.51 28.59
N TRP A 75 -8.45 -15.53 27.78
CA TRP A 75 -7.98 -15.71 26.38
C TRP A 75 -6.71 -16.56 26.19
N LEU A 76 -6.19 -17.21 27.24
CA LEU A 76 -4.93 -17.96 27.20
C LEU A 76 -5.02 -19.40 26.70
N ASN A 77 -6.20 -19.93 26.36
CA ASN A 77 -6.29 -21.23 25.69
C ASN A 77 -7.40 -21.25 24.64
N VAL A 78 -7.04 -20.98 23.38
CA VAL A 78 -7.84 -21.46 22.26
C VAL A 78 -7.35 -22.87 21.93
N GLN A 79 -7.95 -23.86 22.59
CA GLN A 79 -7.99 -25.22 22.05
C GLN A 79 -9.02 -25.23 20.92
N LEU A 80 -8.60 -25.67 19.73
CA LEU A 80 -9.52 -25.98 18.63
C LEU A 80 -10.31 -27.23 19.04
N GLU A 81 -11.38 -27.05 19.79
CA GLU A 81 -12.42 -28.05 19.91
C GLU A 81 -13.35 -27.90 18.69
N THR A 82 -13.46 -28.97 17.90
CA THR A 82 -14.50 -29.12 16.89
C THR A 82 -15.83 -29.31 17.59
N GLY A 83 -16.40 -28.20 18.07
CA GLY A 83 -17.75 -28.11 18.61
C GLY A 83 -18.67 -27.41 17.62
N ASP A 84 -19.81 -28.03 17.36
CA ASP A 84 -20.86 -27.60 16.44
C ASP A 84 -21.51 -26.29 16.93
N SER A 85 -20.82 -25.16 16.75
CA SER A 85 -21.38 -23.82 16.95
C SER A 85 -20.60 -22.77 16.15
N GLY A 86 -21.21 -22.31 15.06
CA GLY A 86 -21.07 -20.91 14.62
C GLY A 86 -19.77 -20.47 13.97
N VAL A 87 -18.92 -21.35 13.45
CA VAL A 87 -18.02 -20.93 12.37
C VAL A 87 -18.88 -20.75 11.14
N SER A 88 -19.23 -19.51 10.80
CA SER A 88 -19.79 -19.21 9.49
C SER A 88 -18.66 -19.43 8.48
N GLN A 89 -18.48 -20.69 8.08
CA GLN A 89 -17.62 -21.08 6.98
C GLN A 89 -18.29 -20.49 5.76
N LYS A 90 -17.92 -19.25 5.43
CA LYS A 90 -18.43 -18.55 4.26
C LYS A 90 -17.80 -19.22 3.05
N SER A 91 -18.34 -20.38 2.68
CA SER A 91 -18.07 -21.14 1.47
C SER A 91 -18.68 -20.44 0.24
N ILE A 92 -18.41 -19.14 0.10
CA ILE A 92 -18.77 -18.32 -1.06
C ILE A 92 -17.54 -17.50 -1.46
N LEU A 93 -16.38 -18.16 -1.64
CA LEU A 93 -15.23 -17.49 -2.25
C LEU A 93 -15.44 -17.53 -3.77
N GLY A 94 -15.96 -16.44 -4.34
CA GLY A 94 -15.87 -16.22 -5.78
C GLY A 94 -14.40 -16.18 -6.23
N PRO A 95 -14.11 -16.12 -7.55
CA PRO A 95 -12.73 -16.11 -8.07
C PRO A 95 -11.90 -14.88 -7.66
N VAL A 96 -12.50 -13.92 -6.95
CA VAL A 96 -11.89 -12.66 -6.51
C VAL A 96 -12.28 -12.40 -5.06
N GLU A 97 -11.28 -12.20 -4.21
CA GLU A 97 -11.44 -11.90 -2.78
C GLU A 97 -11.10 -10.44 -2.47
N LYS A 98 -11.75 -9.85 -1.45
CA LYS A 98 -11.51 -8.46 -1.03
C LYS A 98 -10.79 -8.42 0.31
N ASP A 99 -9.47 -8.30 0.26
CA ASP A 99 -8.61 -8.21 1.44
C ASP A 99 -8.25 -6.75 1.76
N LEU A 100 -8.65 -6.26 2.95
CA LEU A 100 -8.39 -4.90 3.44
C LEU A 100 -8.69 -3.79 2.42
N GLY A 101 -9.73 -3.99 1.60
CA GLY A 101 -10.15 -3.02 0.57
C GLY A 101 -9.54 -3.21 -0.82
N VAL A 102 -8.66 -4.20 -1.01
CA VAL A 102 -8.04 -4.55 -2.30
C VAL A 102 -8.64 -5.85 -2.84
N LEU A 103 -9.05 -5.83 -4.10
CA LEU A 103 -9.47 -7.05 -4.79
C LEU A 103 -8.28 -7.84 -5.30
N VAL A 104 -8.24 -9.13 -4.99
CA VAL A 104 -7.19 -10.05 -5.41
C VAL A 104 -7.82 -11.35 -5.93
N ASN A 105 -7.40 -11.78 -7.11
CA ASN A 105 -7.84 -13.05 -7.71
C ASN A 105 -6.76 -14.13 -7.59
N GLU A 106 -7.12 -15.37 -7.93
CA GLU A 106 -6.23 -16.54 -7.96
C GLU A 106 -4.95 -16.32 -8.80
N LYS A 107 -5.02 -15.49 -9.85
CA LYS A 107 -3.91 -15.21 -10.77
C LYS A 107 -2.99 -14.11 -10.25
N LEU A 108 -3.35 -13.43 -9.16
CA LEU A 108 -2.72 -12.20 -8.67
C LEU A 108 -2.64 -11.12 -9.77
N ASP A 109 -3.61 -11.14 -10.68
CA ASP A 109 -3.81 -10.09 -11.68
C ASP A 109 -4.62 -8.95 -11.09
N MET A 110 -4.12 -7.73 -11.27
CA MET A 110 -4.63 -6.52 -10.63
C MET A 110 -5.53 -5.71 -11.56
N SER A 111 -5.82 -6.20 -12.77
CA SER A 111 -6.67 -5.52 -13.76
C SER A 111 -8.06 -5.19 -13.19
N TRP A 112 -8.68 -6.13 -12.46
CA TRP A 112 -9.99 -5.94 -11.82
C TRP A 112 -9.97 -4.84 -10.77
N GLN A 113 -8.94 -4.82 -9.92
CA GLN A 113 -8.75 -3.76 -8.92
C GLN A 113 -8.56 -2.40 -9.59
N CYS A 114 -7.81 -2.34 -10.70
CA CYS A 114 -7.63 -1.10 -11.47
C CYS A 114 -8.96 -0.58 -12.03
N ALA A 115 -9.78 -1.47 -12.60
CA ALA A 115 -11.09 -1.12 -13.14
C ALA A 115 -12.03 -0.57 -12.05
N LEU A 116 -12.18 -1.28 -10.94
CA LEU A 116 -13.02 -0.86 -9.83
C LEU A 116 -12.55 0.47 -9.23
N THR A 117 -11.24 0.64 -9.07
CA THR A 117 -10.64 1.86 -8.54
C THR A 117 -10.88 3.06 -9.45
N ALA A 118 -10.70 2.89 -10.76
CA ALA A 118 -11.00 3.93 -11.74
C ALA A 118 -12.49 4.28 -11.77
N GLN A 119 -13.38 3.29 -11.63
CA GLN A 119 -14.82 3.51 -11.56
C GLN A 119 -15.18 4.37 -10.33
N LYS A 120 -14.74 3.98 -9.13
CA LYS A 120 -14.98 4.74 -7.88
C LYS A 120 -14.47 6.18 -8.00
N ALA A 121 -13.23 6.34 -8.47
CA ALA A 121 -12.63 7.65 -8.67
C ALA A 121 -13.42 8.51 -9.67
N ASN A 122 -13.91 7.93 -10.77
CA ASN A 122 -14.74 8.61 -11.76
C ASN A 122 -16.14 8.97 -11.25
N CYS A 123 -16.74 8.15 -10.40
CA CYS A 123 -17.99 8.47 -9.71
C CYS A 123 -17.80 9.69 -8.81
N THR A 124 -16.74 9.70 -7.98
CA THR A 124 -16.37 10.83 -7.11
C THR A 124 -16.12 12.10 -7.93
N LEU A 125 -15.38 12.02 -9.04
CA LEU A 125 -15.21 13.16 -9.95
C LEU A 125 -16.55 13.63 -10.56
N GLY A 126 -17.46 12.71 -10.86
CA GLY A 126 -18.81 13.04 -11.30
C GLY A 126 -19.60 13.81 -10.24
N CYS A 127 -19.50 13.41 -8.98
CA CYS A 127 -20.11 14.11 -7.85
C CYS A 127 -19.53 15.51 -7.67
N ILE A 128 -18.20 15.67 -7.69
CA ILE A 128 -17.53 16.98 -7.64
C ILE A 128 -17.96 17.86 -8.82
N LYS A 129 -18.08 17.27 -10.02
CA LYS A 129 -18.53 18.00 -11.21
C LYS A 129 -19.98 18.49 -11.06
N ARG A 130 -20.88 17.77 -10.39
CA ARG A 130 -22.27 18.21 -10.25
C ARG A 130 -22.50 19.14 -9.06
N SER A 131 -21.82 18.92 -7.94
CA SER A 131 -22.11 19.59 -6.66
C SER A 131 -21.34 20.88 -6.43
N VAL A 132 -20.15 21.04 -7.02
CA VAL A 132 -19.27 22.19 -6.72
C VAL A 132 -19.38 23.23 -7.82
N ALA A 133 -19.97 24.40 -7.56
CA ALA A 133 -20.12 25.43 -8.60
C ALA A 133 -18.77 25.97 -9.11
N SER A 134 -17.83 26.26 -8.20
CA SER A 134 -16.52 26.81 -8.56
C SER A 134 -15.65 25.78 -9.31
N ARG A 135 -14.96 26.25 -10.35
CA ARG A 135 -13.97 25.49 -11.12
C ARG A 135 -12.55 26.04 -10.97
N SER A 136 -12.29 26.84 -9.94
CA SER A 136 -10.95 27.35 -9.69
C SER A 136 -9.98 26.23 -9.29
N ARG A 137 -8.69 26.47 -9.50
CA ARG A 137 -7.61 25.55 -9.13
C ARG A 137 -7.64 25.26 -7.62
N GLU A 138 -7.87 26.29 -6.83
CA GLU A 138 -7.85 26.32 -5.37
C GLU A 138 -8.98 25.47 -4.76
N VAL A 139 -10.05 25.23 -5.52
CA VAL A 139 -11.18 24.39 -5.07
C VAL A 139 -11.05 22.97 -5.59
N ILE A 140 -10.82 22.80 -6.90
CA ILE A 140 -10.87 21.47 -7.52
C ILE A 140 -9.64 20.62 -7.17
N LEU A 141 -8.45 21.22 -7.04
CA LEU A 141 -7.25 20.46 -6.70
C LEU A 141 -7.29 19.86 -5.29
N PRO A 142 -7.66 20.60 -4.21
CA PRO A 142 -7.78 19.99 -2.88
C PRO A 142 -8.85 18.91 -2.84
N LEU A 143 -10.02 19.13 -3.45
CA LEU A 143 -11.09 18.13 -3.49
C LEU A 143 -10.66 16.85 -4.21
N SER A 144 -10.00 16.99 -5.36
CA SER A 144 -9.46 15.83 -6.08
C SER A 144 -8.40 15.11 -5.25
N SER A 145 -7.59 15.86 -4.51
CA SER A 145 -6.54 15.30 -3.66
C SER A 145 -7.09 14.57 -2.44
N ALA A 146 -8.16 15.09 -1.82
CA ALA A 146 -8.78 14.53 -0.63
C ALA A 146 -9.74 13.36 -0.95
N LEU A 147 -10.50 13.42 -2.04
CA LEU A 147 -11.58 12.47 -2.32
C LEU A 147 -11.24 11.45 -3.42
N VAL A 148 -10.44 11.84 -4.41
CA VAL A 148 -10.18 10.98 -5.58
C VAL A 148 -8.86 10.22 -5.42
N ARG A 149 -7.80 10.89 -4.95
CA ARG A 149 -6.48 10.25 -4.81
C ARG A 149 -6.46 9.06 -3.86
N PRO A 150 -7.18 9.05 -2.70
CA PRO A 150 -7.16 7.87 -1.83
C PRO A 150 -7.62 6.60 -2.55
N HIS A 151 -8.64 6.68 -3.41
CA HIS A 151 -9.07 5.55 -4.21
C HIS A 151 -7.95 5.03 -5.12
N LEU A 152 -7.20 5.94 -5.76
CA LEU A 152 -6.14 5.60 -6.73
C LEU A 152 -4.84 5.10 -6.09
N GLU A 153 -4.58 5.44 -4.82
CA GLU A 153 -3.26 5.28 -4.21
C GLU A 153 -3.25 4.35 -2.98
N HIS A 154 -4.41 4.08 -2.37
CA HIS A 154 -4.50 3.19 -1.22
C HIS A 154 -3.95 1.80 -1.54
N CYS A 155 -2.95 1.34 -0.78
CA CYS A 155 -2.29 0.03 -0.94
C CYS A 155 -1.72 -0.26 -2.34
N ILE A 156 -1.38 0.77 -3.11
CA ILE A 156 -0.88 0.65 -4.49
C ILE A 156 0.36 -0.24 -4.64
N GLN A 157 1.18 -0.37 -3.60
CA GLN A 157 2.35 -1.25 -3.58
C GLN A 157 1.96 -2.71 -3.89
N LEU A 158 0.83 -3.17 -3.35
CA LEU A 158 0.29 -4.50 -3.61
C LEU A 158 -0.24 -4.59 -5.04
N TRP A 159 -1.22 -3.74 -5.39
CA TRP A 159 -1.99 -3.92 -6.62
C TRP A 159 -1.51 -3.09 -7.81
N SER A 160 -0.34 -2.44 -7.75
CA SER A 160 0.11 -1.51 -8.78
C SER A 160 -0.06 -2.09 -10.18
N PRO A 161 -0.69 -1.33 -11.11
CA PRO A 161 -1.03 -1.77 -12.46
C PRO A 161 0.13 -2.47 -13.15
N GLN A 162 -0.18 -3.56 -13.83
CA GLN A 162 0.84 -4.39 -14.48
C GLN A 162 0.79 -4.28 -16.01
N HIS A 163 -0.36 -3.91 -16.57
CA HIS A 163 -0.55 -3.75 -18.00
C HIS A 163 -0.69 -2.28 -18.38
N ARG A 164 -0.25 -1.93 -19.59
CA ARG A 164 -0.36 -0.56 -20.14
C ARG A 164 -1.80 -0.06 -20.14
N LYS A 165 -2.76 -0.90 -20.55
CA LYS A 165 -4.19 -0.58 -20.52
C LYS A 165 -4.70 -0.11 -19.15
N ASP A 166 -4.17 -0.69 -18.07
CA ASP A 166 -4.58 -0.37 -16.70
C ASP A 166 -3.93 0.94 -16.23
N MET A 167 -2.66 1.16 -16.61
CA MET A 167 -1.97 2.42 -16.38
C MET A 167 -2.69 3.58 -17.09
N ASP A 168 -3.06 3.39 -18.35
CA ASP A 168 -3.80 4.37 -19.15
C ASP A 168 -5.20 4.62 -18.56
N LEU A 169 -5.86 3.57 -18.03
CA LEU A 169 -7.14 3.69 -17.34
C LEU A 169 -7.03 4.60 -16.11
N LEU A 170 -6.04 4.38 -15.25
CA LEU A 170 -5.83 5.23 -14.07
C LEU A 170 -5.41 6.65 -14.46
N GLU A 171 -4.63 6.81 -15.54
CA GLU A 171 -4.21 8.12 -16.02
C GLU A 171 -5.37 8.95 -16.57
N ARG A 172 -6.33 8.31 -17.24
CA ARG A 172 -7.55 8.97 -17.70
C ARG A 172 -8.34 9.64 -16.57
N VAL A 173 -8.30 9.10 -15.35
CA VAL A 173 -8.92 9.73 -14.17
C VAL A 173 -8.29 11.09 -13.87
N GLN A 174 -6.95 11.17 -13.85
CA GLN A 174 -6.23 12.43 -13.62
C GLN A 174 -6.40 13.40 -14.80
N ARG A 175 -6.37 12.91 -16.04
CA ARG A 175 -6.66 13.71 -17.24
C ARG A 175 -8.04 14.35 -17.17
N ARG A 176 -9.05 13.61 -16.67
CA ARG A 176 -10.40 14.13 -16.45
C ARG A 176 -10.44 15.19 -15.35
N ALA A 177 -9.83 14.90 -14.20
CA ALA A 177 -9.81 15.82 -13.05
C ALA A 177 -9.17 17.18 -13.40
N THR A 178 -8.01 17.16 -14.05
CA THR A 178 -7.31 18.39 -14.46
C THR A 178 -8.07 19.18 -15.53
N LYS A 179 -8.83 18.52 -16.41
CA LYS A 179 -9.68 19.19 -17.42
C LYS A 179 -10.89 19.93 -16.81
N MET A 180 -11.29 19.58 -15.59
CA MET A 180 -12.42 20.23 -14.91
C MET A 180 -12.07 21.62 -14.38
N ILE A 181 -10.78 21.94 -14.27
CA ILE A 181 -10.30 23.21 -13.74
C ILE A 181 -10.41 24.28 -14.84
N ARG A 182 -10.96 25.45 -14.48
CA ARG A 182 -11.10 26.60 -15.37
C ARG A 182 -9.72 27.03 -15.87
N GLY A 183 -9.59 27.27 -17.19
CA GLY A 183 -8.34 27.66 -17.83
C GLY A 183 -7.50 26.47 -18.30
N MET A 184 -7.73 25.26 -17.82
CA MET A 184 -6.92 24.10 -18.19
C MET A 184 -7.39 23.41 -19.47
N GLN A 185 -8.61 23.69 -19.97
CA GLN A 185 -9.26 22.86 -20.99
C GLN A 185 -8.54 22.81 -22.34
N HIS A 186 -7.86 23.90 -22.70
CA HIS A 186 -7.21 24.09 -24.00
C HIS A 186 -5.75 23.61 -24.02
N LEU A 187 -5.17 23.38 -22.84
CA LEU A 187 -3.79 22.96 -22.69
C LEU A 187 -3.62 21.46 -22.96
N SER A 188 -2.42 21.09 -23.42
CA SER A 188 -2.02 19.69 -23.48
C SER A 188 -2.07 19.03 -22.09
N TYR A 189 -2.03 17.71 -22.01
CA TYR A 189 -2.03 17.06 -20.70
C TYR A 189 -0.74 17.38 -19.93
N GLU A 190 0.38 17.39 -20.62
CA GLU A 190 1.71 17.68 -20.08
C GLU A 190 1.78 19.11 -19.54
N ASP A 191 1.23 20.10 -20.26
CA ASP A 191 1.20 21.49 -19.81
C ASP A 191 0.30 21.70 -18.61
N ARG A 192 -0.87 21.03 -18.56
CA ARG A 192 -1.72 21.03 -17.37
C ARG A 192 -0.99 20.51 -16.14
N LEU A 193 -0.18 19.46 -16.28
CA LEU A 193 0.60 18.93 -15.17
C LEU A 193 1.66 19.93 -14.70
N ARG A 194 2.35 20.60 -15.63
CA ARG A 194 3.34 21.66 -15.32
C ARG A 194 2.69 22.82 -14.58
N GLU A 195 1.61 23.39 -15.12
CA GLU A 195 0.95 24.57 -14.55
C GLU A 195 0.33 24.28 -13.17
N LEU A 196 -0.24 23.08 -13.00
CA LEU A 196 -0.82 22.66 -11.72
C LEU A 196 0.23 22.16 -10.71
N GLY A 197 1.50 22.00 -11.12
CA GLY A 197 2.56 21.45 -10.26
C GLY A 197 2.32 19.99 -9.87
N LEU A 198 1.76 19.19 -10.78
CA LEU A 198 1.35 17.81 -10.51
C LEU A 198 2.29 16.79 -11.14
N PHE A 199 2.66 15.76 -10.37
CA PHE A 199 3.23 14.55 -10.96
C PHE A 199 2.17 13.75 -11.73
N ASN A 200 2.61 13.12 -12.81
CA ASN A 200 1.83 12.10 -13.49
C ASN A 200 1.61 10.89 -12.55
N PRO A 201 0.60 10.04 -12.81
CA PRO A 201 0.29 8.90 -11.94
C PRO A 201 1.46 7.95 -11.73
N GLU A 202 2.27 7.69 -12.77
CA GLU A 202 3.41 6.77 -12.68
C GLU A 202 4.48 7.26 -11.70
N LYS A 203 4.88 8.52 -11.81
CA LYS A 203 5.82 9.16 -10.90
C LYS A 203 5.29 9.18 -9.46
N ARG A 204 3.98 9.40 -9.27
CA ARG A 204 3.35 9.26 -7.94
C ARG A 204 3.40 7.82 -7.40
N ARG A 205 3.14 6.80 -8.23
CA ARG A 205 3.25 5.39 -7.82
C ARG A 205 4.69 5.06 -7.43
N LEU A 206 5.67 5.44 -8.23
CA LEU A 206 7.08 5.22 -7.90
C LEU A 206 7.46 5.88 -6.58
N ARG A 207 7.03 7.12 -6.35
CA ARG A 207 7.22 7.84 -5.08
C ARG A 207 6.65 7.04 -3.89
N ARG A 208 5.43 6.51 -4.02
CA ARG A 208 4.78 5.68 -2.98
C ARG A 208 5.51 4.36 -2.75
N HIS A 209 5.98 3.70 -3.80
CA HIS A 209 6.78 2.47 -3.67
C HIS A 209 8.08 2.73 -2.91
N LEU A 210 8.82 3.78 -3.28
CA LEU A 210 10.09 4.11 -2.63
C LEU A 210 9.90 4.59 -1.19
N THR A 211 8.81 5.30 -0.89
CA THR A 211 8.45 5.70 0.48
C THR A 211 8.15 4.47 1.34
N ALA A 212 7.39 3.50 0.84
CA ALA A 212 7.13 2.26 1.55
C ALA A 212 8.42 1.45 1.77
N ALA A 213 9.31 1.39 0.77
CA ALA A 213 10.60 0.72 0.92
C ALA A 213 11.47 1.40 2.00
N PHE A 214 11.51 2.74 2.01
CA PHE A 214 12.21 3.49 3.07
C PHE A 214 11.64 3.17 4.46
N GLN A 215 10.31 3.12 4.60
CA GLN A 215 9.67 2.75 5.86
C GLN A 215 10.05 1.33 6.32
N SER A 216 10.11 0.37 5.40
CA SER A 216 10.54 -1.00 5.70
C SER A 216 12.03 -1.12 6.03
N LEU A 217 12.89 -0.24 5.52
CA LEU A 217 14.35 -0.36 5.71
C LEU A 217 14.88 0.47 6.87
N LYS A 218 14.27 1.64 7.10
CA LYS A 218 14.77 2.66 8.02
C LYS A 218 13.67 3.27 8.92
N GLY A 219 12.41 2.95 8.68
CA GLY A 219 11.29 3.50 9.44
C GLY A 219 10.82 2.61 10.59
N ALA A 220 9.61 2.88 11.08
CA ALA A 220 9.00 2.17 12.19
C ALA A 220 8.72 0.68 11.90
N TYR A 221 8.70 0.27 10.63
CA TYR A 221 8.45 -1.11 10.21
C TYR A 221 9.75 -1.91 9.96
N LYS A 222 10.89 -1.44 10.47
CA LYS A 222 12.21 -2.04 10.16
C LYS A 222 12.31 -3.52 10.54
N LYS A 223 11.86 -3.91 11.74
CA LYS A 223 11.96 -5.30 12.24
C LYS A 223 11.37 -6.32 11.26
N ASP A 224 10.17 -6.06 10.75
CA ASP A 224 9.51 -6.93 9.77
C ASP A 224 9.99 -6.65 8.33
N GLY A 225 10.42 -5.43 8.05
CA GLY A 225 10.97 -5.04 6.75
C GLY A 225 12.28 -5.74 6.40
N ASP A 226 13.10 -6.10 7.39
CA ASP A 226 14.30 -6.91 7.21
C ASP A 226 13.98 -8.32 6.67
N LYS A 227 12.76 -8.83 6.93
CA LYS A 227 12.26 -10.09 6.33
C LYS A 227 11.86 -9.91 4.86
N LEU A 228 11.54 -8.68 4.44
CA LEU A 228 11.08 -8.35 3.08
C LEU A 228 12.22 -8.02 2.12
N PHE A 229 13.29 -7.40 2.62
CA PHE A 229 14.40 -6.91 1.81
C PHE A 229 15.73 -7.42 2.34
N SER A 230 16.57 -7.94 1.44
CA SER A 230 17.96 -8.24 1.75
C SER A 230 18.85 -7.08 1.30
N THR A 231 19.68 -6.55 2.19
CA THR A 231 20.71 -5.58 1.84
C THR A 231 21.88 -6.28 1.14
N ALA A 232 22.45 -5.64 0.12
CA ALA A 232 23.68 -6.12 -0.51
C ALA A 232 24.89 -5.58 0.27
N CYS A 233 25.81 -6.46 0.67
CA CYS A 233 27.11 -6.05 1.17
C CYS A 233 27.93 -5.53 -0.02
N SER A 234 28.38 -4.28 0.03
CA SER A 234 29.18 -3.68 -1.04
C SER A 234 30.28 -2.82 -0.45
N ASN A 235 31.53 -3.22 -0.68
CA ASN A 235 32.72 -2.43 -0.34
C ASN A 235 32.95 -1.26 -1.32
N ARG A 236 32.09 -1.09 -2.33
CA ARG A 236 32.22 0.00 -3.31
C ARG A 236 31.78 1.32 -2.69
N THR A 237 32.71 2.26 -2.59
CA THR A 237 32.50 3.62 -2.08
C THR A 237 31.75 4.53 -3.07
N ARG A 238 31.77 4.20 -4.37
CA ARG A 238 31.03 4.92 -5.43
C ARG A 238 29.62 4.33 -5.58
N GLY A 239 28.62 5.05 -5.08
CA GLY A 239 27.21 4.67 -5.12
C GLY A 239 26.39 5.33 -3.99
N ASN A 240 25.13 4.93 -3.84
CA ASN A 240 24.24 5.50 -2.81
C ASN A 240 24.46 4.95 -1.38
N GLY A 241 25.39 4.00 -1.19
CA GLY A 241 25.81 3.48 0.11
C GLY A 241 24.87 2.49 0.79
N PHE A 242 23.62 2.32 0.33
CA PHE A 242 22.67 1.37 0.92
C PHE A 242 21.90 0.66 -0.21
N LYS A 243 22.48 -0.44 -0.72
CA LYS A 243 21.94 -1.19 -1.86
C LYS A 243 21.10 -2.37 -1.40
N LEU A 244 20.05 -2.65 -2.15
CA LEU A 244 19.22 -3.84 -1.99
C LEU A 244 19.67 -4.91 -2.97
N LYS A 245 19.66 -6.17 -2.53
CA LYS A 245 19.97 -7.34 -3.34
C LYS A 245 18.83 -7.63 -4.31
N GLU A 246 19.15 -7.77 -5.60
CA GLU A 246 18.18 -8.26 -6.58
C GLU A 246 17.89 -9.74 -6.33
N SER A 247 16.60 -10.04 -6.08
CA SER A 247 16.13 -11.41 -5.91
C SER A 247 15.89 -12.06 -7.26
N ARG A 248 16.25 -13.35 -7.38
CA ARG A 248 15.83 -14.17 -8.52
C ARG A 248 14.36 -14.55 -8.35
N PHE A 249 13.65 -14.67 -9.46
CA PHE A 249 12.26 -15.08 -9.54
C PHE A 249 12.06 -15.96 -10.78
N ARG A 250 11.07 -16.84 -10.75
CA ARG A 250 10.73 -17.74 -11.88
C ARG A 250 9.50 -17.26 -12.64
N LEU A 251 8.55 -16.65 -11.94
CA LEU A 251 7.25 -16.27 -12.46
C LEU A 251 7.10 -14.74 -12.59
N GLU A 252 6.39 -14.30 -13.62
CA GLU A 252 6.05 -12.89 -13.82
C GLU A 252 5.26 -12.30 -12.65
N ARG A 253 4.41 -13.11 -11.99
CA ARG A 253 3.66 -12.69 -10.79
C ARG A 253 4.59 -12.22 -9.67
N ARG A 254 5.70 -12.92 -9.44
CA ARG A 254 6.69 -12.56 -8.40
C ARG A 254 7.52 -11.35 -8.83
N LYS A 255 7.95 -11.29 -10.09
CA LYS A 255 8.66 -10.14 -10.67
C LYS A 255 7.91 -8.83 -10.46
N ARG A 256 6.59 -8.88 -10.64
CA ARG A 256 5.70 -7.72 -10.52
C ARG A 256 5.38 -7.35 -9.08
N PHE A 257 5.75 -8.17 -8.09
CA PHE A 257 5.47 -7.86 -6.69
C PHE A 257 6.34 -6.69 -6.17
N PHE A 258 5.81 -5.96 -5.18
CA PHE A 258 6.42 -4.76 -4.59
C PHE A 258 7.91 -4.94 -4.25
N THR A 259 8.25 -5.97 -3.49
CA THR A 259 9.61 -6.16 -2.96
C THR A 259 10.64 -6.47 -4.03
N VAL A 260 10.20 -6.94 -5.21
CA VAL A 260 11.08 -7.18 -6.36
C VAL A 260 11.15 -5.94 -7.24
N ARG A 261 10.00 -5.33 -7.56
CA ARG A 261 9.94 -4.20 -8.50
C ARG A 261 10.70 -2.96 -8.01
N VAL A 262 10.68 -2.70 -6.70
CA VAL A 262 11.23 -1.46 -6.13
C VAL A 262 12.76 -1.45 -6.06
N VAL A 263 13.40 -2.62 -6.04
CA VAL A 263 14.85 -2.77 -5.79
C VAL A 263 15.69 -2.00 -6.80
N ARG A 264 15.36 -2.10 -8.09
CA ARG A 264 16.09 -1.40 -9.15
C ARG A 264 15.99 0.11 -9.01
N HIS A 265 14.81 0.62 -8.70
CA HIS A 265 14.60 2.06 -8.50
C HIS A 265 15.31 2.56 -7.24
N TRP A 266 15.23 1.81 -6.14
CA TRP A 266 15.95 2.11 -4.90
C TRP A 266 17.47 2.21 -5.16
N ASN A 267 18.02 1.23 -5.89
CA ASN A 267 19.44 1.20 -6.21
C ASN A 267 19.86 2.33 -7.16
N ARG A 268 18.95 3.04 -7.83
CA ARG A 268 19.27 4.23 -8.65
C ARG A 268 19.12 5.54 -7.89
N LEU A 269 18.56 5.52 -6.67
CA LEU A 269 18.41 6.75 -5.88
C LEU A 269 19.77 7.35 -5.51
N PRO A 270 19.88 8.68 -5.46
CA PRO A 270 21.06 9.38 -5.00
C PRO A 270 21.28 9.16 -3.48
N ARG A 271 22.53 9.31 -3.04
CA ARG A 271 22.95 9.05 -1.65
C ARG A 271 22.19 9.94 -0.66
N GLU A 272 21.93 11.17 -1.06
CA GLU A 272 21.26 12.20 -0.26
C GLU A 272 19.83 11.78 0.07
N ALA A 273 19.10 11.22 -0.92
CA ALA A 273 17.75 10.71 -0.70
C ALA A 273 17.77 9.45 0.18
N VAL A 274 18.66 8.51 -0.10
CA VAL A 274 18.78 7.26 0.67
C VAL A 274 19.15 7.50 2.13
N ASN A 275 19.99 8.51 2.41
CA ASN A 275 20.43 8.89 3.74
C ASN A 275 19.55 9.98 4.39
N ALA A 276 18.29 10.10 3.98
CA ALA A 276 17.34 10.92 4.72
C ALA A 276 17.22 10.43 6.18
N PRO A 277 17.21 11.34 7.17
CA PRO A 277 17.16 10.97 8.58
C PRO A 277 15.78 10.50 9.04
N SER A 278 14.71 10.93 8.35
CA SER A 278 13.34 10.62 8.76
C SER A 278 12.40 10.43 7.56
N LEU A 279 11.21 9.91 7.85
CA LEU A 279 10.14 9.78 6.87
C LEU A 279 9.57 11.13 6.41
N GLU A 280 9.81 12.21 7.16
CA GLU A 280 9.37 13.56 6.77
C GLU A 280 10.33 14.19 5.76
N THR A 281 11.63 13.94 5.91
CA THR A 281 12.67 14.47 5.02
C THR A 281 12.85 13.62 3.76
N PHE A 282 12.59 12.31 3.82
CA PHE A 282 12.76 11.42 2.68
C PHE A 282 11.92 11.82 1.45
N PRO A 283 10.61 12.10 1.55
CA PRO A 283 9.79 12.49 0.40
C PRO A 283 10.28 13.74 -0.30
N VAL A 284 10.78 14.73 0.45
CA VAL A 284 11.31 15.99 -0.11
C VAL A 284 12.56 15.72 -0.95
N ARG A 285 13.52 14.94 -0.42
CA ARG A 285 14.73 14.57 -1.15
C ARG A 285 14.42 13.64 -2.34
N LEU A 286 13.42 12.78 -2.17
CA LEU A 286 12.94 11.90 -3.22
C LEU A 286 12.32 12.68 -4.37
N ASP A 287 11.52 13.71 -4.10
CA ASP A 287 10.87 14.51 -5.13
C ASP A 287 11.89 15.22 -6.04
N GLY A 288 12.99 15.71 -5.47
CA GLY A 288 14.14 16.21 -6.23
C GLY A 288 14.79 15.13 -7.11
N ALA A 289 15.00 13.92 -6.57
CA ALA A 289 15.60 12.81 -7.30
C ALA A 289 14.71 12.26 -8.43
N LEU A 290 13.39 12.25 -8.23
CA LEU A 290 12.43 11.70 -9.20
C LEU A 290 12.36 12.51 -10.51
N SER A 291 12.92 13.72 -10.57
CA SER A 291 13.10 14.45 -11.83
C SER A 291 14.02 13.74 -12.82
N ASN A 292 14.94 12.90 -12.34
CA ASN A 292 15.99 12.24 -13.15
C ASN A 292 15.76 10.74 -13.37
N LEU A 293 14.66 10.17 -12.85
CA LEU A 293 14.44 8.71 -12.76
C LEU A 293 13.39 8.15 -13.73
N ILE A 294 12.53 9.02 -14.29
CA ILE A 294 11.48 8.73 -15.27
C ILE A 294 11.37 9.91 -16.22
#